data_AF-A0A9E6BRM2-F1
#
_entry.id   AF-A0A9E6BRM2-F1
#
_cell.length_a   1.000
_cell.length_b   1.000
_cell.length_c   1.000
_cell.angle_alpha   90.00
_cell.angle_beta   90.00
_cell.angle_gamma   90.00
#
_symmetry.space_group_name_H-M   'P 1'
#
loop_
_entity.id
_entity.type
_entity.pdbx_description
1 polymer ?
#
loop_
_entity_poly.entity_id
_entity_poly.type
_entity_poly.pdbx_seq_one_letter_code
_entity_poly.pdbx_strand_id
1 'polypeptide(L)'
;MGRPRISADARLDELFLRDYEARQIFDFLKVTTVRELEAYTPDEIIQRLTEPIAQTVQRIRKVLAMHNRSLAGDRAFAYDFKQSLKR
;
A
#
# COMPACT_ATOMS: atom_id res chain seq x y z
N MET A 1 11.15 34.86 11.63
CA MET A 1 11.84 33.89 10.74
C MET A 1 10.81 33.23 9.83
N GLY A 2 10.40 33.94 8.78
CA GLY A 2 9.35 33.48 7.87
C GLY A 2 9.92 32.54 6.82
N ARG A 3 9.65 31.24 6.94
CA ARG A 3 9.81 30.34 5.79
C ARG A 3 8.75 30.74 4.75
N PRO A 4 9.09 30.78 3.46
CA PRO A 4 8.09 30.96 2.42
C PRO A 4 7.03 29.86 2.59
N ARG A 5 5.76 30.25 2.69
CA ARG A 5 4.65 29.30 2.70
C ARG A 5 4.64 28.61 1.34
N ILE A 6 4.82 27.29 1.34
CA ILE A 6 4.62 26.48 0.14
C ILE A 6 3.16 26.64 -0.26
N SER A 7 2.91 26.91 -1.54
CA SER A 7 1.54 26.99 -2.07
C SER A 7 0.88 25.62 -1.99
N ALA A 8 -0.41 25.57 -1.66
CA ALA A 8 -1.19 24.33 -1.71
C ALA A 8 -1.21 23.73 -3.13
N ASP A 9 -1.05 24.58 -4.15
CA ASP A 9 -1.03 24.15 -5.56
C ASP A 9 0.41 23.88 -6.06
N ALA A 10 1.41 23.88 -5.16
CA ALA A 10 2.77 23.51 -5.51
C ALA A 10 2.84 22.04 -5.91
N ARG A 11 3.67 21.73 -6.92
CA ARG A 11 3.85 20.36 -7.40
C ARG A 11 4.73 19.56 -6.44
N LEU A 12 4.31 18.33 -6.15
CA LEU A 12 5.00 17.43 -5.24
C LEU A 12 6.33 16.91 -5.82
N ASP A 13 6.40 16.69 -7.13
CA ASP A 13 7.60 16.22 -7.82
C ASP A 13 8.77 17.21 -7.77
N GLU A 14 8.46 18.51 -7.84
CA GLU A 14 9.43 19.59 -7.66
C GLU A 14 9.82 19.75 -6.18
N LEU A 15 8.83 19.73 -5.27
CA LEU A 15 9.06 19.91 -3.84
C LEU A 15 9.89 18.77 -3.22
N PHE A 16 9.70 17.55 -3.70
CA PHE A 16 10.38 16.34 -3.24
C PHE A 16 11.32 15.76 -4.31
N LEU A 17 11.92 16.60 -5.16
CA LEU A 17 12.74 16.18 -6.30
C LEU A 17 13.83 15.15 -5.95
N ARG A 18 14.48 15.33 -4.80
CA ARG A 18 15.57 14.47 -4.33
C ARG A 18 15.09 13.24 -3.54
N ASP A 19 13.81 13.17 -3.22
CA ASP A 19 13.21 12.07 -2.47
C ASP A 19 12.48 11.15 -3.45
N TYR A 20 13.21 10.14 -3.93
CA TYR A 20 12.67 9.17 -4.87
C TYR A 20 11.51 8.37 -4.27
N GLU A 21 11.62 7.97 -3.00
CA GLU A 21 10.64 7.15 -2.30
C GLU A 21 9.33 7.93 -2.10
N ALA A 22 9.42 9.21 -1.70
CA ALA A 22 8.25 10.08 -1.62
C ALA A 22 7.53 10.22 -2.97
N ARG A 23 8.28 10.40 -4.06
CA ARG A 23 7.69 10.47 -5.41
C ARG A 23 6.98 9.18 -5.82
N GLN A 24 7.52 8.02 -5.45
CA GLN A 24 6.81 6.75 -5.68
C GLN A 24 5.47 6.68 -4.92
N ILE A 25 5.41 7.22 -3.71
CA ILE A 25 4.15 7.29 -2.95
C ILE A 25 3.14 8.19 -3.67
N PHE A 26 3.56 9.35 -4.17
CA PHE A 26 2.65 10.25 -4.90
C PHE A 26 2.12 9.63 -6.19
N ASP A 27 3.01 8.96 -6.95
CA ASP A 27 2.64 8.23 -8.16
C ASP A 27 1.67 7.08 -7.89
N PHE A 28 1.81 6.41 -6.75
CA PHE A 28 0.90 5.36 -6.31
C PHE A 28 -0.47 5.94 -5.92
N LEU A 29 -0.48 7.02 -5.13
CA LEU A 29 -1.68 7.71 -4.68
C LEU A 29 -2.38 8.51 -5.78
N LYS A 30 -1.72 8.72 -6.94
CA LYS A 30 -2.21 9.52 -8.07
C LYS A 30 -2.46 10.99 -7.70
N VAL A 31 -1.58 11.55 -6.87
CA VAL A 31 -1.61 12.97 -6.47
C VAL A 31 -0.44 13.74 -7.09
N THR A 32 -0.67 15.01 -7.41
CA THR A 32 0.32 15.88 -8.07
C THR A 32 0.65 17.11 -7.24
N THR A 33 -0.28 17.57 -6.39
CA THR A 33 -0.17 18.83 -5.63
C THR A 33 -0.17 18.62 -4.12
N VAL A 34 0.37 19.58 -3.38
CA VAL A 34 0.35 19.58 -1.90
C VAL A 34 -1.07 19.45 -1.36
N ARG A 35 -2.03 20.17 -1.94
CA ARG A 35 -3.45 20.13 -1.56
C ARG A 35 -4.05 18.72 -1.64
N GLU A 36 -3.75 18.00 -2.73
CA GLU A 36 -4.24 16.64 -2.93
C GLU A 36 -3.61 15.66 -1.93
N LEU A 37 -2.33 15.83 -1.60
CA LEU A 37 -1.66 15.03 -0.58
C LEU A 37 -2.21 15.32 0.82
N GLU A 38 -2.43 16.60 1.16
CA GLU A 38 -3.00 17.03 2.45
C GLU A 38 -4.45 16.59 2.67
N ALA A 39 -5.13 16.10 1.63
CA ALA A 39 -6.46 15.48 1.76
C ALA A 39 -6.41 14.11 2.47
N TYR A 40 -5.23 13.52 2.65
CA TYR A 40 -5.05 12.24 3.34
C TYR A 40 -4.40 12.40 4.71
N THR A 41 -4.85 11.60 5.66
CA THR A 41 -4.13 11.34 6.91
C THR A 41 -2.94 10.39 6.66
N PRO A 42 -1.91 10.40 7.53
CA PRO A 42 -0.80 9.46 7.43
C PRO A 42 -1.26 7.99 7.42
N ASP A 43 -2.25 7.64 8.26
CA ASP A 43 -2.78 6.28 8.34
C ASP A 43 -3.50 5.86 7.05
N GLU A 44 -4.25 6.76 6.41
CA GLU A 44 -4.88 6.49 5.11
C GLU A 44 -3.85 6.25 4.01
N ILE A 45 -2.74 6.99 4.01
CA ILE A 45 -1.63 6.78 3.07
C ILE A 45 -1.06 5.37 3.25
N ILE A 46 -0.74 4.99 4.49
CA ILE A 46 -0.20 3.66 4.81
C ILE A 46 -1.18 2.57 4.42
N GLN A 47 -2.47 2.73 4.76
CA GLN A 47 -3.50 1.75 4.44
C GLN A 47 -3.63 1.55 2.93
N ARG A 48 -3.71 2.63 2.14
CA ARG A 48 -3.82 2.56 0.67
C ARG A 48 -2.62 1.88 0.04
N LEU A 49 -1.40 2.13 0.54
CA LEU A 49 -0.18 1.49 0.06
C LEU A 49 -0.13 -0.01 0.39
N THR A 50 -0.54 -0.37 1.60
CA THR A 50 -0.38 -1.75 2.12
C THR A 50 -1.53 -2.68 1.73
N GLU A 51 -2.73 -2.16 1.48
CA GLU A 51 -3.90 -2.98 1.17
C GLU A 51 -3.72 -3.86 -0.07
N PRO A 52 -3.25 -3.35 -1.24
CA PRO A 52 -3.05 -4.21 -2.41
C PRO A 52 -1.98 -5.28 -2.20
N ILE A 53 -0.94 -4.97 -1.40
CA ILE A 53 0.10 -5.91 -1.02
C ILE A 53 -0.49 -7.01 -0.14
N ALA A 54 -1.25 -6.64 0.89
CA ALA A 54 -1.94 -7.58 1.77
C ALA A 54 -2.88 -8.50 0.98
N GLN A 55 -3.70 -7.94 0.08
CA GLN A 55 -4.58 -8.73 -0.79
C GLN A 55 -3.79 -9.68 -1.71
N THR A 56 -2.65 -9.24 -2.22
CA THR A 56 -1.75 -10.08 -3.04
C THR A 56 -1.20 -11.25 -2.22
N VAL A 57 -0.74 -10.98 -1.00
CA VAL A 57 -0.30 -12.04 -0.07
C VAL A 57 -1.43 -13.02 0.22
N GLN A 58 -2.66 -12.54 0.44
CA GLN A 58 -3.82 -13.43 0.61
C GLN A 58 -4.06 -14.33 -0.61
N ARG A 59 -3.91 -13.81 -1.83
CA ARG A 59 -4.02 -14.63 -3.05
C ARG A 59 -2.92 -15.69 -3.11
N ILE A 60 -1.67 -15.31 -2.80
CA ILE A 60 -0.53 -16.26 -2.74
C ILE A 60 -0.84 -17.39 -1.75
N ARG A 61 -1.32 -17.07 -0.53
CA ARG A 61 -1.69 -18.06 0.49
C ARG A 61 -2.73 -19.05 -0.04
N LYS A 62 -3.79 -18.56 -0.70
CA LYS A 62 -4.86 -19.40 -1.28
C LYS A 62 -4.31 -20.33 -2.35
N VAL A 63 -3.49 -19.82 -3.28
CA VAL A 63 -2.86 -20.63 -4.34
C VAL A 63 -1.99 -21.73 -3.73
N LEU A 64 -1.14 -21.40 -2.76
CA LEU A 64 -0.32 -22.42 -2.08
C LEU A 64 -1.18 -23.48 -1.40
N ALA A 65 -2.26 -23.09 -0.72
CA ALA A 65 -3.17 -24.01 -0.05
C ALA A 65 -3.83 -25.01 -1.02
N MET A 66 -4.22 -24.54 -2.21
CA MET A 66 -4.75 -25.41 -3.28
C MET A 66 -3.73 -26.48 -3.72
N HIS A 67 -2.45 -26.17 -3.64
CA HIS A 67 -1.34 -27.08 -3.97
C HIS A 67 -0.80 -27.87 -2.75
N ASN A 68 -1.52 -27.91 -1.63
CA ASN A 68 -1.07 -28.54 -0.38
C ASN A 68 0.25 -27.98 0.15
N ARG A 69 0.52 -26.70 -0.11
CA ARG A 69 1.66 -25.94 0.40
C ARG A 69 1.16 -24.82 1.31
N SER A 70 2.07 -24.26 2.10
CA SER A 70 1.81 -23.07 2.92
C SER A 70 3.07 -22.22 3.01
N LEU A 71 2.90 -20.94 3.35
CA LEU A 71 4.02 -20.13 3.83
C LEU A 71 4.52 -20.65 5.20
N ALA A 72 5.70 -20.18 5.61
CA ALA A 72 6.23 -20.48 6.92
C ALA A 72 5.26 -20.01 8.02
N GLY A 73 4.95 -20.88 8.99
CA GLY A 73 3.98 -20.60 10.05
C GLY A 73 2.49 -20.63 9.64
N ASP A 74 2.18 -20.78 8.34
CA ASP A 74 0.82 -20.57 7.81
C ASP A 74 0.06 -21.87 7.49
N ARG A 75 0.44 -22.98 8.14
CA ARG A 75 -0.17 -24.30 7.88
C ARG A 75 -1.64 -24.37 8.27
N ALA A 76 -2.03 -23.69 9.34
CA ALA A 76 -3.41 -23.67 9.82
C ALA A 76 -4.35 -23.06 8.77
N PHE A 77 -3.98 -21.91 8.20
CA PHE A 77 -4.74 -21.29 7.12
C PHE A 77 -4.90 -22.22 5.91
N ALA A 78 -3.81 -22.85 5.48
CA ALA A 78 -3.86 -23.75 4.31
C ALA A 78 -4.80 -24.94 4.55
N TYR A 79 -4.82 -25.49 5.77
CA TYR A 79 -5.76 -26.52 6.18
C TYR A 79 -7.21 -26.01 6.17
N ASP A 80 -7.49 -24.91 6.88
CA ASP A 80 -8.83 -24.36 7.03
C ASP A 80 -9.43 -23.95 5.69
N PHE A 81 -8.64 -23.29 4.83
CA PHE A 81 -9.06 -22.91 3.47
C PHE A 81 -9.38 -24.15 2.62
N LYS A 82 -8.58 -25.21 2.72
CA LYS A 82 -8.89 -26.44 1.96
C LYS A 82 -10.14 -27.14 2.47
N GLN A 83 -10.46 -27.04 3.77
CA GLN A 83 -11.70 -27.57 4.32
C GLN A 83 -12.91 -26.73 3.89
N SER A 84 -12.78 -25.39 3.79
CA SER A 84 -13.87 -24.53 3.34
C SER A 84 -14.24 -24.77 1.87
N LEU A 85 -13.31 -25.22 1.03
CA LEU A 85 -13.59 -25.61 -0.37
C LEU A 85 -14.32 -26.95 -0.52
N LYS A 86 -14.37 -27.78 0.52
CA LYS A 86 -15.04 -29.10 0.50
C LYS A 86 -16.49 -29.04 1.00
N ARG A 87 -16.90 -27.90 1.54
CA ARG A 87 -18.27 -27.62 1.99
C ARG A 87 -19.03 -26.92 0.89
#